data_AF-A0A517PPW7-F1
#
_entry.id   AF-A0A517PPW7-F1
#
_cell.length_a   1.000
_cell.length_b   1.000
_cell.length_c   1.000
_cell.angle_alpha   90.00
_cell.angle_beta   90.00
_cell.angle_gamma   90.00
#
_symmetry.space_group_name_H-M   'P 1'
#
loop_
_entity.id
_entity.type
_entity.pdbx_description
1 polymer ?
#
loop_
_entity_poly.entity_id
_entity_poly.type
_entity_poly.pdbx_seq_one_letter_code
_entity_poly.pdbx_strand_id
1 'polypeptide(L)'
;MLGSPGRIRGAVKRNIWDYHITASVCVLFLALTLSGCGNDTTVSGLPRYSTPSSKPLPAEYQVLAKHLGMVLKSDPAQLQKKRETSEVMAELQSALLDLREIKSNDNEIMYVSDQVRDAVTVILERLDNLNSLPKPSDEGTLFVGSFIDGFFGNFAGGYHRGLDAEAKQNALNSEMQPLLAAIDRIDAAQKMLPKIAEKYSATLGDSTGLIYVDFNESWGDSGPDDWLFLKNLGETLEDCTILVELTGANGEVRKNVHFLKTWPESASMWGRYQNGEKILGRTVDRTTVTYVKEMRVTIYSPQFATRIYYKYKGDEKDKDVAYRCEKLTFQGEYQPYEAGVIWDTQRGARFTMNGLSFLPKCRVNLTFRKEDQEKIWYWDYDSWTKGETKKCYTPAEGLGFDPDSIDFEVSFPHTNYKHKETLKVVQGSNRLVKIQE
;
A
#
# COMPACT_ATOMS: atom_id res chain seq x y z
N MET A 1 28.13 -49.36 41.38
CA MET A 1 26.99 -50.21 40.96
C MET A 1 25.71 -49.53 41.40
N LEU A 2 24.90 -49.15 40.41
CA LEU A 2 23.45 -48.95 40.37
C LEU A 2 22.72 -48.52 41.66
N GLY A 3 22.25 -47.26 41.67
CA GLY A 3 21.22 -46.76 42.57
C GLY A 3 20.14 -45.99 41.80
N SER A 4 18.93 -46.55 41.77
CA SER A 4 17.58 -45.98 41.60
C SER A 4 17.32 -44.77 40.67
N PRO A 5 16.36 -44.85 39.73
CA PRO A 5 15.70 -43.66 39.19
C PRO A 5 14.51 -43.29 40.09
N GLY A 6 14.76 -42.33 40.99
CA GLY A 6 13.73 -41.64 41.77
C GLY A 6 13.01 -40.58 40.93
N ARG A 7 11.69 -40.66 40.93
CA ARG A 7 10.75 -39.69 40.34
C ARG A 7 10.93 -38.33 41.02
N ILE A 8 11.36 -37.30 40.29
CA ILE A 8 11.25 -35.90 40.72
C ILE A 8 10.28 -35.19 39.77
N ARG A 9 9.10 -34.85 40.31
CA ARG A 9 8.22 -33.81 39.78
C ARG A 9 8.95 -32.47 39.97
N GLY A 10 9.29 -31.81 38.87
CA GLY A 10 9.79 -30.44 38.84
C GLY A 10 9.08 -29.70 37.72
N ALA A 11 8.41 -28.61 38.06
CA ALA A 11 7.50 -27.87 37.21
C ALA A 11 8.14 -27.39 35.90
N VAL A 12 7.59 -27.81 34.76
CA VAL A 12 7.74 -27.06 33.52
C VAL A 12 6.90 -25.80 33.68
N LYS A 13 7.52 -24.73 34.18
CA LYS A 13 7.04 -23.36 33.93
C LYS A 13 7.14 -23.15 32.42
N ARG A 14 6.09 -23.53 31.68
CA ARG A 14 5.77 -22.86 30.43
C ARG A 14 5.47 -21.43 30.81
N ASN A 15 6.45 -20.55 30.60
CA ASN A 15 6.15 -19.15 30.37
C ASN A 15 5.31 -19.11 29.09
N ILE A 16 4.00 -19.23 29.28
CA ILE A 16 3.01 -18.79 28.31
C ILE A 16 3.28 -17.29 28.20
N TRP A 17 4.05 -16.91 27.18
CA TRP A 17 4.02 -15.55 26.70
C TRP A 17 2.63 -15.39 26.10
N ASP A 18 1.77 -14.73 26.87
CA ASP A 18 0.49 -14.20 26.43
C ASP A 18 0.72 -13.39 25.15
N TYR A 19 0.46 -14.03 24.00
CA TYR A 19 0.22 -13.32 22.76
C TYR A 19 -1.17 -12.68 22.90
N HIS A 20 -1.21 -11.56 23.62
CA HIS A 20 -2.28 -10.60 23.45
C HIS A 20 -2.26 -10.14 22.00
N ILE A 21 -3.27 -10.56 21.24
CA ILE A 21 -3.71 -9.92 20.01
C ILE A 21 -3.98 -8.46 20.37
N THR A 22 -2.95 -7.63 20.18
CA THR A 22 -3.01 -6.20 20.41
C THR A 22 -3.51 -5.59 19.12
N ALA A 23 -4.78 -5.20 19.15
CA ALA A 23 -5.33 -4.19 18.28
C ALA A 23 -4.33 -3.02 18.19
N SER A 24 -3.77 -2.77 17.02
CA SER A 24 -3.01 -1.55 16.76
C SER A 24 -3.95 -0.51 16.18
N VAL A 25 -4.62 0.17 17.11
CA VAL A 25 -4.93 1.59 17.02
C VAL A 25 -3.58 2.36 17.03
N CYS A 26 -3.54 3.50 16.32
CA CYS A 26 -2.45 4.50 16.22
C CYS A 26 -1.33 4.27 15.19
N VAL A 27 -1.57 4.73 13.95
CA VAL A 27 -0.72 5.78 13.33
C VAL A 27 -1.65 6.82 12.71
N LEU A 28 -2.25 7.66 13.56
CA LEU A 28 -3.08 8.80 13.15
C LEU A 28 -2.59 10.03 13.92
N PHE A 29 -1.36 10.42 13.63
CA PHE A 29 -0.76 11.71 13.98
C PHE A 29 0.40 11.92 13.01
N LEU A 30 0.14 12.62 11.89
CA LEU A 30 1.09 13.25 10.93
C LEU A 30 0.63 13.24 9.45
N ALA A 31 -0.67 13.07 9.16
CA ALA A 31 -1.21 13.42 7.83
C ALA A 31 -1.51 14.93 7.67
N LEU A 32 -1.25 15.75 8.71
CA LEU A 32 -1.75 17.13 8.83
C LEU A 32 -0.77 18.25 8.44
N THR A 33 0.33 17.95 7.74
CA THR A 33 1.21 19.00 7.17
C THR A 33 1.65 18.73 5.73
N LEU A 34 1.07 17.73 5.05
CA LEU A 34 1.36 17.41 3.64
C LEU A 34 0.51 18.28 2.71
N SER A 35 0.74 19.60 2.78
CA SER A 35 0.80 20.40 1.57
C SER A 35 2.29 20.52 1.25
N GLY A 36 2.87 19.44 0.70
CA GLY A 36 4.20 19.54 0.10
C GLY A 36 4.17 20.67 -0.90
N CYS A 37 5.08 21.63 -0.81
CA CYS A 37 5.18 22.72 -1.79
C CYS A 37 5.77 22.19 -3.11
N GLY A 38 5.12 21.20 -3.71
CA GLY A 38 5.45 20.63 -5.01
C GLY A 38 4.77 21.43 -6.11
N ASN A 39 5.29 22.62 -6.41
CA ASN A 39 4.97 23.33 -7.64
C ASN A 39 5.71 22.65 -8.79
N ASP A 40 5.18 21.54 -9.31
CA ASP A 40 5.63 21.04 -10.61
C ASP A 40 4.44 20.56 -11.44
N THR A 41 3.53 21.49 -11.69
CA THR A 41 2.69 21.40 -12.89
C THR A 41 3.63 21.58 -14.09
N THR A 42 4.06 20.47 -14.68
CA THR A 42 4.67 20.49 -16.02
C THR A 42 3.80 21.35 -16.93
N VAL A 43 4.41 22.34 -17.60
CA VAL A 43 3.72 23.32 -18.47
C VAL A 43 2.63 22.62 -19.29
N SER A 44 1.38 22.95 -18.99
CA SER A 44 0.23 22.34 -19.63
C SER A 44 0.20 22.71 -21.11
N GLY A 45 0.21 21.71 -21.98
CA GLY A 45 0.00 21.90 -23.43
C GLY A 45 -1.48 22.11 -23.79
N LEU A 46 -2.37 22.24 -22.80
CA LEU A 46 -3.80 22.43 -23.01
C LEU A 46 -4.15 23.92 -23.24
N PRO A 47 -5.27 24.21 -23.92
CA PRO A 47 -5.80 25.57 -24.03
C PRO A 47 -6.03 26.19 -22.64
N ARG A 48 -5.81 27.51 -22.49
CA ARG A 48 -6.00 28.19 -21.19
C ARG A 48 -7.41 28.07 -20.59
N TYR A 49 -8.42 27.85 -21.42
CA TYR A 49 -9.81 27.82 -21.00
C TYR A 49 -10.50 26.54 -21.51
N SER A 50 -11.28 25.91 -20.64
CA SER A 50 -12.24 24.86 -21.03
C SER A 50 -13.49 25.51 -21.62
N THR A 51 -14.08 24.86 -22.63
CA THR A 51 -15.41 25.24 -23.14
C THR A 51 -16.45 24.32 -22.49
N PRO A 52 -17.38 24.85 -21.68
CA PRO A 52 -18.41 24.04 -21.02
C PRO A 52 -19.22 23.19 -22.02
N SER A 53 -19.64 22.02 -21.57
CA SER A 53 -20.50 21.15 -22.37
C SER A 53 -21.88 21.78 -22.57
N SER A 54 -22.40 21.68 -23.80
CA SER A 54 -23.79 22.04 -24.09
C SER A 54 -24.78 20.93 -23.72
N LYS A 55 -24.29 19.77 -23.26
CA LYS A 55 -25.11 18.60 -22.87
C LYS A 55 -24.90 18.33 -21.37
N PRO A 56 -25.96 18.36 -20.56
CA PRO A 56 -25.84 17.97 -19.16
C PRO A 56 -25.49 16.49 -19.06
N LEU A 57 -24.78 16.12 -18.00
CA LEU A 57 -24.54 14.72 -17.68
C LEU A 57 -25.87 14.06 -17.29
N PRO A 58 -26.23 12.90 -17.86
CA PRO A 58 -27.50 12.25 -17.56
C PRO A 58 -27.58 11.84 -16.08
N ALA A 59 -28.76 11.99 -15.46
CA ALA A 59 -28.97 11.64 -14.05
C ALA A 59 -28.70 10.15 -13.78
N GLU A 60 -29.03 9.29 -14.73
CA GLU A 60 -28.74 7.86 -14.67
C GLU A 60 -27.23 7.55 -14.66
N TYR A 61 -26.40 8.39 -15.27
CA TYR A 61 -24.94 8.26 -15.16
C TYR A 61 -24.48 8.56 -13.74
N GLN A 62 -25.06 9.58 -13.08
CA GLN A 62 -24.70 9.92 -11.70
C GLN A 62 -24.99 8.74 -10.76
N VAL A 63 -26.11 8.02 -10.96
CA VAL A 63 -26.45 6.81 -10.20
C VAL A 63 -25.40 5.72 -10.43
N LEU A 64 -25.07 5.46 -11.70
CA LEU A 64 -24.07 4.46 -12.07
C LEU A 64 -22.68 4.78 -11.50
N ALA A 65 -22.21 6.02 -11.66
CA ALA A 65 -20.90 6.48 -11.23
C ALA A 65 -20.79 6.55 -9.69
N LYS A 66 -21.88 6.84 -8.97
CA LYS A 66 -21.92 6.79 -7.51
C LYS A 66 -21.60 5.39 -6.95
N HIS A 67 -22.07 4.34 -7.61
CA HIS A 67 -21.90 2.95 -7.14
C HIS A 67 -20.61 2.30 -7.62
N LEU A 68 -20.09 2.73 -8.77
CA LEU A 68 -18.84 2.21 -9.34
C LEU A 68 -17.60 3.05 -9.01
N GLY A 69 -17.78 4.32 -8.72
CA GLY A 69 -16.70 5.24 -8.42
C GLY A 69 -16.01 4.88 -7.11
N MET A 70 -14.69 4.84 -7.12
CA MET A 70 -13.90 4.74 -5.90
C MET A 70 -14.13 5.98 -5.03
N VAL A 71 -14.26 5.73 -3.74
CA VAL A 71 -14.58 6.76 -2.75
C VAL A 71 -13.43 7.76 -2.63
N LEU A 72 -13.79 9.04 -2.64
CA LEU A 72 -12.95 10.13 -2.15
C LEU A 72 -13.57 10.72 -0.89
N LYS A 73 -12.74 11.14 0.08
CA LYS A 73 -13.20 11.76 1.34
C LYS A 73 -12.42 13.02 1.66
N SER A 74 -13.05 13.97 2.35
CA SER A 74 -12.37 15.20 2.79
C SER A 74 -11.32 14.94 3.88
N ASP A 75 -11.43 13.84 4.60
CA ASP A 75 -10.52 13.41 5.66
C ASP A 75 -10.07 11.97 5.39
N PRO A 76 -8.74 11.69 5.31
CA PRO A 76 -8.22 10.35 5.07
C PRO A 76 -8.60 9.35 6.18
N ALA A 77 -8.87 9.81 7.40
CA ALA A 77 -9.34 8.95 8.49
C ALA A 77 -10.68 8.26 8.16
N GLN A 78 -11.49 8.85 7.28
CA GLN A 78 -12.79 8.30 6.86
C GLN A 78 -12.66 7.18 5.82
N LEU A 79 -11.47 6.98 5.24
CA LEU A 79 -11.18 5.92 4.27
C LEU A 79 -10.73 4.61 4.94
N GLN A 80 -10.52 4.63 6.25
CA GLN A 80 -10.20 3.44 7.03
C GLN A 80 -11.46 2.91 7.73
N LYS A 81 -12.12 1.93 7.10
CA LYS A 81 -13.09 1.08 7.79
C LYS A 81 -12.89 -0.37 7.40
N LYS A 82 -12.66 -1.21 8.40
CA LYS A 82 -13.11 -2.61 8.34
C LYS A 82 -14.64 -2.55 8.27
N ARG A 83 -15.21 -3.17 7.25
CA ARG A 83 -16.67 -3.23 7.06
C ARG A 83 -17.15 -4.60 7.44
N GLU A 84 -18.27 -4.68 8.13
CA GLU A 84 -18.87 -5.98 8.40
C GLU A 84 -19.48 -6.55 7.10
N THR A 85 -19.47 -7.87 6.95
CA THR A 85 -20.06 -8.55 5.78
C THR A 85 -21.52 -8.16 5.55
N SER A 86 -22.28 -7.96 6.63
CA SER A 86 -23.67 -7.51 6.61
C SER A 86 -23.83 -6.12 5.98
N GLU A 87 -22.94 -5.17 6.31
CA GLU A 87 -22.93 -3.83 5.73
C GLU A 87 -22.66 -3.89 4.23
N VAL A 88 -21.70 -4.70 3.81
CA VAL A 88 -21.35 -4.84 2.39
C VAL A 88 -22.47 -5.51 1.59
N MET A 89 -23.09 -6.56 2.14
CA MET A 89 -24.26 -7.19 1.51
C MET A 89 -25.42 -6.21 1.36
N ALA A 90 -25.69 -5.38 2.38
CA ALA A 90 -26.72 -4.35 2.31
C ALA A 90 -26.41 -3.25 1.28
N GLU A 91 -25.16 -2.78 1.21
CA GLU A 91 -24.72 -1.80 0.20
C GLU A 91 -24.86 -2.38 -1.23
N LEU A 92 -24.46 -3.63 -1.45
CA LEU A 92 -24.60 -4.31 -2.74
C LEU A 92 -26.05 -4.50 -3.15
N GLN A 93 -26.93 -4.87 -2.22
CA GLN A 93 -28.38 -4.99 -2.47
C GLN A 93 -28.99 -3.63 -2.82
N SER A 94 -28.63 -2.57 -2.09
CA SER A 94 -29.08 -1.21 -2.39
C SER A 94 -28.59 -0.75 -3.77
N ALA A 95 -27.32 -0.99 -4.09
CA ALA A 95 -26.77 -0.67 -5.41
C ALA A 95 -27.49 -1.44 -6.52
N LEU A 96 -27.79 -2.72 -6.31
CA LEU A 96 -28.53 -3.53 -7.28
C LEU A 96 -29.93 -2.98 -7.58
N LEU A 97 -30.63 -2.49 -6.54
CA LEU A 97 -31.95 -1.86 -6.72
C LEU A 97 -31.84 -0.57 -7.53
N ASP A 98 -30.93 0.33 -7.15
CA ASP A 98 -30.70 1.58 -7.87
C ASP A 98 -30.32 1.33 -9.34
N LEU A 99 -29.45 0.36 -9.62
CA LEU A 99 -29.01 0.01 -10.98
C LEU A 99 -30.14 -0.58 -11.84
N ARG A 100 -31.09 -1.31 -11.24
CA ARG A 100 -32.26 -1.87 -11.96
C ARG A 100 -33.23 -0.78 -12.42
N GLU A 101 -33.24 0.36 -11.74
CA GLU A 101 -34.11 1.49 -12.09
C GLU A 101 -33.53 2.35 -13.22
N ILE A 102 -32.25 2.18 -13.57
CA ILE A 102 -31.61 2.91 -14.65
C ILE A 102 -32.32 2.62 -15.98
N LYS A 103 -32.82 3.68 -16.59
CA LYS A 103 -33.32 3.72 -17.96
C LYS A 103 -32.60 4.86 -18.67
N SER A 104 -31.79 4.54 -19.67
CA SER A 104 -31.03 5.54 -20.43
C SER A 104 -31.24 5.39 -21.93
N ASN A 105 -31.15 6.52 -22.63
CA ASN A 105 -31.02 6.55 -24.08
C ASN A 105 -29.55 6.45 -24.54
N ASP A 106 -28.56 6.52 -23.62
CA ASP A 106 -27.17 6.23 -23.95
C ASP A 106 -26.92 4.71 -23.82
N ASN A 107 -26.67 4.06 -24.95
CA ASN A 107 -26.39 2.62 -25.01
C ASN A 107 -25.17 2.22 -24.18
N GLU A 108 -24.18 3.09 -23.98
CA GLU A 108 -23.03 2.78 -23.13
C GLU A 108 -23.41 2.80 -21.64
N ILE A 109 -24.29 3.71 -21.21
CA ILE A 109 -24.81 3.72 -19.83
C ILE A 109 -25.63 2.44 -19.59
N MET A 110 -26.51 2.08 -20.52
CA MET A 110 -27.29 0.84 -20.42
C MET A 110 -26.39 -0.40 -20.38
N TYR A 111 -25.41 -0.50 -21.28
CA TYR A 111 -24.47 -1.61 -21.32
C TYR A 111 -23.70 -1.76 -20.00
N VAL A 112 -23.12 -0.67 -19.49
CA VAL A 112 -22.36 -0.70 -18.22
C VAL A 112 -23.28 -1.05 -17.05
N SER A 113 -24.48 -0.47 -16.99
CA SER A 113 -25.47 -0.82 -15.95
C SER A 113 -25.83 -2.30 -15.98
N ASP A 114 -26.10 -2.87 -17.15
CA ASP A 114 -26.42 -4.29 -17.31
C ASP A 114 -25.26 -5.18 -16.84
N GLN A 115 -24.02 -4.88 -17.24
CA GLN A 115 -22.84 -5.65 -16.80
C GLN A 115 -22.69 -5.66 -15.27
N VAL A 116 -22.91 -4.51 -14.63
CA VAL A 116 -22.74 -4.37 -13.18
C VAL A 116 -23.89 -5.04 -12.43
N ARG A 117 -25.13 -4.89 -12.90
CA ARG A 117 -26.29 -5.58 -12.31
C ARG A 117 -26.09 -7.09 -12.31
N ASP A 118 -25.66 -7.64 -13.44
CA ASP A 118 -25.44 -9.07 -13.59
C ASP A 118 -24.26 -9.54 -12.70
N ALA A 119 -23.18 -8.76 -12.63
CA ALA A 119 -22.03 -9.06 -11.76
C ALA A 119 -22.40 -9.00 -10.26
N VAL A 120 -23.10 -7.96 -9.81
CA VAL A 120 -23.55 -7.82 -8.42
C VAL A 120 -24.50 -8.94 -8.02
N THR A 121 -25.38 -9.37 -8.93
CA THR A 121 -26.26 -10.53 -8.70
C THR A 121 -25.45 -11.80 -8.43
N VAL A 122 -24.41 -12.05 -9.24
CA VAL A 122 -23.48 -13.18 -9.01
C VAL A 122 -22.73 -13.02 -7.68
N ILE A 123 -22.23 -11.83 -7.35
CA ILE A 123 -21.51 -11.59 -6.08
C ILE A 123 -22.41 -11.92 -4.88
N LEU A 124 -23.65 -11.42 -4.86
CA LEU A 124 -24.60 -11.69 -3.79
C LEU A 124 -24.91 -13.18 -3.65
N GLU A 125 -25.15 -13.89 -4.77
CA GLU A 125 -25.38 -15.34 -4.78
C GLU A 125 -24.17 -16.10 -4.22
N ARG A 126 -22.95 -15.78 -4.68
CA ARG A 126 -21.73 -16.48 -4.26
C ARG A 126 -21.36 -16.19 -2.81
N LEU A 127 -21.54 -14.96 -2.32
CA LEU A 127 -21.34 -14.62 -0.91
C LEU A 127 -22.33 -15.36 0.00
N ASP A 128 -23.60 -15.49 -0.41
CA ASP A 128 -24.59 -16.27 0.34
C ASP A 128 -24.23 -17.75 0.38
N ASN A 129 -23.84 -18.34 -0.76
CA ASN A 129 -23.36 -19.71 -0.83
C ASN A 129 -22.12 -19.93 0.05
N LEU A 130 -21.14 -19.02 0.02
CA LEU A 130 -19.95 -19.08 0.88
C LEU A 130 -20.29 -19.03 2.37
N ASN A 131 -21.26 -18.18 2.76
CA ASN A 131 -21.74 -18.10 4.14
C ASN A 131 -22.47 -19.38 4.61
N SER A 132 -23.07 -20.11 3.67
CA SER A 132 -23.78 -21.37 3.92
C SER A 132 -22.86 -22.58 4.06
N LEU A 133 -21.57 -22.46 3.68
CA LEU A 133 -20.62 -23.57 3.76
C LEU A 133 -20.41 -24.02 5.22
N PRO A 134 -20.20 -25.33 5.48
CA PRO A 134 -19.99 -25.86 6.82
C PRO A 134 -18.79 -25.17 7.50
N LYS A 135 -19.06 -24.40 8.56
CA LYS A 135 -18.01 -23.78 9.38
C LYS A 135 -17.20 -24.89 10.07
N PRO A 136 -15.85 -24.85 10.06
CA PRO A 136 -15.06 -25.86 10.73
C PRO A 136 -15.38 -25.89 12.24
N SER A 137 -15.49 -27.09 12.80
CA SER A 137 -15.69 -27.29 14.24
C SER A 137 -14.40 -26.95 14.99
N ASP A 138 -14.49 -25.98 15.89
CA ASP A 138 -13.53 -25.57 16.94
C ASP A 138 -12.62 -24.34 16.66
N GLU A 139 -12.48 -23.51 17.71
CA GLU A 139 -11.89 -22.16 17.87
C GLU A 139 -10.39 -21.99 17.52
N GLY A 140 -9.87 -22.74 16.55
CA GLY A 140 -8.48 -22.64 16.10
C GLY A 140 -8.26 -22.38 14.61
N THR A 141 -9.30 -22.12 13.82
CA THR A 141 -9.17 -22.15 12.35
C THR A 141 -9.64 -20.86 11.66
N LEU A 142 -8.70 -19.91 11.65
CA LEU A 142 -8.56 -18.74 10.78
C LEU A 142 -8.45 -19.16 9.28
N PHE A 143 -9.51 -19.73 8.69
CA PHE A 143 -9.52 -19.98 7.24
C PHE A 143 -10.77 -19.48 6.50
N VAL A 144 -11.96 -19.60 7.10
CA VAL A 144 -13.19 -19.06 6.49
C VAL A 144 -13.56 -17.72 7.12
N GLY A 145 -13.41 -17.59 8.44
CA GLY A 145 -13.55 -16.31 9.14
C GLY A 145 -12.54 -15.28 8.65
N SER A 146 -11.26 -15.64 8.61
CA SER A 146 -10.18 -14.78 8.08
C SER A 146 -10.18 -14.56 6.57
N PHE A 147 -11.09 -15.21 5.81
CA PHE A 147 -11.23 -14.98 4.38
C PHE A 147 -12.41 -14.04 4.09
N ILE A 148 -13.56 -14.25 4.75
CA ILE A 148 -14.64 -13.26 4.77
C ILE A 148 -14.12 -11.97 5.41
N ASP A 149 -13.43 -12.07 6.55
CA ASP A 149 -12.75 -10.96 7.20
C ASP A 149 -11.50 -10.51 6.42
N GLY A 150 -10.89 -11.38 5.60
CA GLY A 150 -9.73 -11.06 4.74
C GLY A 150 -10.12 -10.14 3.59
N PHE A 151 -11.17 -10.52 2.84
CA PHE A 151 -11.82 -9.68 1.84
C PHE A 151 -12.32 -8.33 2.43
N PHE A 152 -12.51 -8.25 3.76
CA PHE A 152 -12.85 -7.03 4.50
C PHE A 152 -11.77 -6.52 5.50
N GLY A 153 -10.51 -6.97 5.35
CA GLY A 153 -9.32 -6.46 6.04
C GLY A 153 -8.78 -7.17 7.32
N ASN A 154 -8.59 -8.49 7.35
CA ASN A 154 -7.68 -9.19 8.29
C ASN A 154 -7.39 -10.68 7.93
N PHE A 155 -6.13 -11.03 7.60
CA PHE A 155 -5.76 -12.36 7.05
C PHE A 155 -4.59 -13.03 7.81
N ALA A 156 -4.82 -14.16 8.52
CA ALA A 156 -3.71 -15.04 8.97
C ALA A 156 -4.09 -16.50 9.33
N GLY A 157 -3.75 -17.47 8.46
CA GLY A 157 -3.26 -18.86 8.71
C GLY A 157 -4.23 -19.95 9.24
N GLY A 158 -4.39 -21.16 8.71
CA GLY A 158 -3.49 -22.06 7.99
C GLY A 158 -3.96 -23.55 8.11
N TYR A 159 -4.04 -24.22 6.96
CA TYR A 159 -3.75 -25.63 6.59
C TYR A 159 -3.83 -26.80 7.62
N HIS A 160 -4.83 -27.70 7.49
CA HIS A 160 -4.69 -29.20 7.41
C HIS A 160 -6.01 -30.02 7.55
N ARG A 161 -6.33 -30.91 6.57
CA ARG A 161 -6.63 -32.38 6.68
C ARG A 161 -7.27 -32.97 5.38
N GLY A 162 -6.47 -33.71 4.60
CA GLY A 162 -6.63 -33.90 3.15
C GLY A 162 -7.48 -35.06 2.60
N LEU A 163 -8.81 -35.02 2.79
CA LEU A 163 -9.78 -35.56 1.81
C LEU A 163 -11.09 -34.75 1.93
N ASP A 164 -11.53 -34.52 3.16
CA ASP A 164 -12.58 -33.54 3.48
C ASP A 164 -12.10 -32.10 3.19
N ALA A 165 -10.81 -31.79 3.42
CA ALA A 165 -10.25 -30.51 2.99
C ALA A 165 -10.16 -30.36 1.47
N GLU A 166 -10.00 -31.43 0.69
CA GLU A 166 -9.97 -31.32 -0.78
C GLU A 166 -11.38 -31.06 -1.33
N ALA A 167 -12.40 -31.77 -0.83
CA ALA A 167 -13.79 -31.50 -1.16
C ALA A 167 -14.22 -30.08 -0.73
N LYS A 168 -13.84 -29.64 0.47
CA LYS A 168 -14.07 -28.28 0.96
C LYS A 168 -13.30 -27.23 0.17
N GLN A 169 -12.05 -27.50 -0.21
CA GLN A 169 -11.26 -26.61 -1.06
C GLN A 169 -11.84 -26.50 -2.46
N ASN A 170 -12.33 -27.61 -3.03
CA ASN A 170 -12.97 -27.62 -4.34
C ASN A 170 -14.31 -26.87 -4.32
N ALA A 171 -15.12 -27.04 -3.27
CA ALA A 171 -16.34 -26.27 -3.06
C ALA A 171 -16.05 -24.77 -2.84
N LEU A 172 -14.99 -24.44 -2.09
CA LEU A 172 -14.55 -23.05 -1.95
C LEU A 172 -14.10 -22.47 -3.30
N ASN A 173 -13.28 -23.20 -4.04
CA ASN A 173 -12.80 -22.78 -5.36
C ASN A 173 -13.96 -22.60 -6.36
N SER A 174 -14.99 -23.46 -6.32
CA SER A 174 -16.14 -23.36 -7.22
C SER A 174 -17.00 -22.13 -6.97
N GLU A 175 -17.06 -21.63 -5.74
CA GLU A 175 -17.74 -20.35 -5.44
C GLU A 175 -16.82 -19.14 -5.66
N MET A 176 -15.53 -19.28 -5.35
CA MET A 176 -14.55 -18.20 -5.44
C MET A 176 -14.24 -17.79 -6.87
N GLN A 177 -14.08 -18.72 -7.81
CA GLN A 177 -13.72 -18.36 -9.19
C GLN A 177 -14.80 -17.50 -9.87
N PRO A 178 -16.10 -17.83 -9.81
CA PRO A 178 -17.17 -16.96 -10.32
C PRO A 178 -17.26 -15.62 -9.60
N LEU A 179 -17.07 -15.60 -8.27
CA LEU A 179 -17.05 -14.35 -7.48
C LEU A 179 -15.96 -13.41 -7.98
N LEU A 180 -14.75 -13.93 -8.13
CA LEU A 180 -13.58 -13.21 -8.61
C LEU A 180 -13.76 -12.70 -10.05
N ALA A 181 -14.36 -13.51 -10.93
CA ALA A 181 -14.69 -13.08 -12.28
C ALA A 181 -15.77 -11.96 -12.31
N ALA A 182 -16.72 -11.98 -11.36
CA ALA A 182 -17.71 -10.91 -11.24
C ALA A 182 -17.08 -9.60 -10.74
N ILE A 183 -16.12 -9.66 -9.81
CA ILE A 183 -15.34 -8.48 -9.38
C ILE A 183 -14.54 -7.91 -10.56
N ASP A 184 -13.91 -8.74 -11.39
CA ASP A 184 -13.19 -8.29 -12.58
C ASP A 184 -14.11 -7.58 -13.58
N ARG A 185 -15.38 -8.03 -13.71
CA ARG A 185 -16.38 -7.35 -14.54
C ARG A 185 -16.74 -5.97 -13.99
N ILE A 186 -16.86 -5.83 -12.67
CA ILE A 186 -17.10 -4.52 -12.04
C ILE A 186 -15.91 -3.59 -12.26
N ASP A 187 -14.68 -4.07 -12.09
CA ASP A 187 -13.45 -3.30 -12.34
C ASP A 187 -13.34 -2.87 -13.82
N ALA A 188 -13.73 -3.74 -14.75
CA ALA A 188 -13.80 -3.41 -16.17
C ALA A 188 -14.88 -2.35 -16.48
N ALA A 189 -16.08 -2.52 -15.91
CA ALA A 189 -17.19 -1.58 -16.04
C ALA A 189 -16.85 -0.19 -15.48
N GLN A 190 -16.20 -0.13 -14.32
CA GLN A 190 -15.70 1.10 -13.72
C GLN A 190 -14.76 1.87 -14.68
N LYS A 191 -13.87 1.16 -15.37
CA LYS A 191 -12.93 1.77 -16.35
C LYS A 191 -13.61 2.30 -17.61
N MET A 192 -14.89 1.99 -17.85
CA MET A 192 -15.66 2.55 -18.97
C MET A 192 -16.28 3.92 -18.63
N LEU A 193 -16.46 4.24 -17.34
CA LEU A 193 -17.07 5.49 -16.90
C LEU A 193 -16.42 6.77 -17.47
N PRO A 194 -15.08 6.89 -17.59
CA PRO A 194 -14.46 8.08 -18.14
C PRO A 194 -14.85 8.33 -19.61
N LYS A 195 -14.97 7.27 -20.41
CA LYS A 195 -15.39 7.37 -21.82
C LYS A 195 -16.80 7.92 -21.96
N ILE A 196 -17.70 7.51 -21.06
CA ILE A 196 -19.07 8.02 -21.04
C ILE A 196 -19.07 9.49 -20.58
N ALA A 197 -18.37 9.82 -19.48
CA ALA A 197 -18.28 11.18 -18.97
C ALA A 197 -17.72 12.17 -20.00
N GLU A 198 -16.72 11.76 -20.77
CA GLU A 198 -16.09 12.58 -21.80
C GLU A 198 -17.11 13.16 -22.80
N LYS A 199 -18.14 12.39 -23.19
CA LYS A 199 -19.21 12.82 -24.12
C LYS A 199 -20.02 14.03 -23.62
N TYR A 200 -20.07 14.20 -22.30
CA TYR A 200 -20.88 15.21 -21.61
C TYR A 200 -20.01 16.25 -20.89
N SER A 201 -18.68 16.13 -21.00
CA SER A 201 -17.73 17.00 -20.34
C SER A 201 -17.38 18.24 -21.17
N ALA A 202 -16.87 19.26 -20.50
CA ALA A 202 -16.24 20.39 -21.16
C ALA A 202 -15.02 19.94 -22.01
N THR A 203 -14.57 20.79 -22.92
CA THR A 203 -13.29 20.54 -23.60
C THR A 203 -12.13 20.65 -22.61
N LEU A 204 -11.09 19.83 -22.81
CA LEU A 204 -9.89 19.87 -21.97
C LEU A 204 -9.25 21.27 -22.01
N GLY A 205 -9.10 21.86 -20.83
CA GLY A 205 -8.42 23.13 -20.59
C GLY A 205 -7.31 22.99 -19.55
N ASP A 206 -6.50 24.03 -19.43
CA ASP A 206 -5.45 24.11 -18.45
C ASP A 206 -6.02 24.21 -17.02
N SER A 207 -5.35 23.54 -16.08
CA SER A 207 -5.69 23.51 -14.66
C SER A 207 -4.66 24.21 -13.78
N THR A 208 -3.66 24.88 -14.36
CA THR A 208 -2.65 25.63 -13.61
C THR A 208 -3.31 26.56 -12.60
N GLY A 209 -3.03 26.35 -11.31
CA GLY A 209 -3.59 27.12 -10.20
C GLY A 209 -5.05 26.80 -9.82
N LEU A 210 -5.74 25.91 -10.55
CA LEU A 210 -7.14 25.54 -10.31
C LEU A 210 -7.28 24.20 -9.60
N ILE A 211 -6.44 23.22 -9.92
CA ILE A 211 -6.45 21.90 -9.28
C ILE A 211 -5.04 21.60 -8.80
N TYR A 212 -4.93 21.28 -7.52
CA TYR A 212 -3.69 20.78 -6.93
C TYR A 212 -3.78 19.27 -6.77
N VAL A 213 -2.69 18.58 -7.07
CA VAL A 213 -2.58 17.13 -7.04
C VAL A 213 -1.30 16.76 -6.32
N ASP A 214 -1.40 15.82 -5.38
CA ASP A 214 -0.27 15.23 -4.69
C ASP A 214 -0.50 13.73 -4.50
N PHE A 215 0.58 12.98 -4.38
CA PHE A 215 0.57 11.54 -4.27
C PHE A 215 1.68 11.08 -3.34
N ASN A 216 1.33 10.29 -2.35
CA ASN A 216 2.28 9.71 -1.41
C ASN A 216 2.23 8.18 -1.52
N GLU A 217 3.32 7.60 -2.03
CA GLU A 217 3.45 6.15 -2.14
C GLU A 217 3.74 5.54 -0.76
N SER A 218 3.08 4.44 -0.43
CA SER A 218 3.50 3.54 0.64
C SER A 218 4.99 3.17 0.49
N TRP A 219 5.71 3.16 1.62
CA TRP A 219 7.15 2.92 1.56
C TRP A 219 7.44 1.42 1.46
N GLY A 220 7.62 0.97 0.22
CA GLY A 220 7.70 -0.44 -0.13
C GLY A 220 6.43 -1.21 0.27
N ASP A 221 6.54 -2.52 0.47
CA ASP A 221 5.38 -3.40 0.74
C ASP A 221 4.76 -3.24 2.15
N SER A 222 5.01 -2.13 2.85
CA SER A 222 4.79 -1.98 4.29
C SER A 222 3.96 -0.79 4.75
N GLY A 223 3.78 0.22 3.90
CA GLY A 223 2.59 1.05 4.04
C GLY A 223 1.42 0.27 3.45
N PRO A 224 0.29 0.09 4.16
CA PRO A 224 -0.82 -0.68 3.60
C PRO A 224 -1.33 -0.04 2.29
N ASP A 225 -1.18 1.29 2.16
CA ASP A 225 -1.82 2.06 1.11
C ASP A 225 -0.98 3.25 0.66
N ASP A 226 -1.11 3.57 -0.62
CA ASP A 226 -0.76 4.84 -1.23
C ASP A 226 -1.92 5.83 -1.08
N TRP A 227 -1.59 7.12 -1.03
CA TRP A 227 -2.56 8.18 -0.81
C TRP A 227 -2.54 9.15 -1.97
N LEU A 228 -3.71 9.31 -2.60
CA LEU A 228 -3.99 10.39 -3.53
C LEU A 228 -4.53 11.58 -2.74
N PHE A 229 -4.01 12.77 -3.03
CA PHE A 229 -4.57 14.03 -2.57
C PHE A 229 -4.94 14.91 -3.77
N LEU A 230 -6.16 15.41 -3.77
CA LEU A 230 -6.69 16.35 -4.75
C LEU A 230 -7.26 17.54 -4.01
N LYS A 231 -7.01 18.76 -4.50
CA LYS A 231 -7.65 19.97 -3.97
C LYS A 231 -8.17 20.84 -5.09
N ASN A 232 -9.44 21.21 -4.98
CA ASN A 232 -10.04 22.20 -5.88
C ASN A 232 -9.69 23.60 -5.36
N LEU A 233 -8.93 24.36 -6.14
CA LEU A 233 -8.59 25.76 -5.88
C LEU A 233 -9.37 26.72 -6.80
N GLY A 234 -10.15 26.18 -7.75
CA GLY A 234 -11.05 26.92 -8.61
C GLY A 234 -12.48 26.94 -8.06
N GLU A 235 -13.43 27.23 -8.96
CA GLU A 235 -14.86 27.26 -8.65
C GLU A 235 -15.39 25.87 -8.28
N THR A 236 -16.56 25.83 -7.64
CA THR A 236 -17.24 24.56 -7.34
C THR A 236 -17.57 23.83 -8.64
N LEU A 237 -17.18 22.56 -8.71
CA LEU A 237 -17.45 21.68 -9.85
C LEU A 237 -18.57 20.71 -9.49
N GLU A 238 -19.40 20.38 -10.48
CA GLU A 238 -20.44 19.35 -10.33
C GLU A 238 -20.10 18.17 -11.24
N ASP A 239 -20.61 17.00 -10.87
CA ASP A 239 -20.57 15.77 -11.65
C ASP A 239 -19.19 15.42 -12.20
N CYS A 240 -18.21 15.38 -11.29
CA CYS A 240 -16.81 15.15 -11.61
C CYS A 240 -16.52 13.66 -11.67
N THR A 241 -16.25 13.14 -12.87
CA THR A 241 -15.60 11.84 -13.05
C THR A 241 -14.09 12.05 -13.14
N ILE A 242 -13.36 11.46 -12.19
CA ILE A 242 -11.91 11.64 -12.06
C ILE A 242 -11.23 10.31 -12.36
N LEU A 243 -10.49 10.25 -13.46
CA LEU A 243 -9.66 9.12 -13.84
C LEU A 243 -8.23 9.38 -13.35
N VAL A 244 -7.71 8.47 -12.54
CA VAL A 244 -6.33 8.47 -12.07
C VAL A 244 -5.61 7.27 -12.68
N GLU A 245 -4.58 7.52 -13.47
CA GLU A 245 -3.72 6.49 -14.07
C GLU A 245 -2.35 6.53 -13.40
N LEU A 246 -1.99 5.45 -12.71
CA LEU A 246 -0.68 5.28 -12.09
C LEU A 246 0.19 4.39 -12.98
N THR A 247 1.43 4.82 -13.24
CA THR A 247 2.42 4.03 -13.98
C THR A 247 3.57 3.63 -13.06
N GLY A 248 3.78 2.33 -12.87
CA GLY A 248 4.81 1.77 -11.99
C GLY A 248 6.19 1.70 -12.64
N ALA A 249 7.20 1.31 -11.85
CA ALA A 249 8.57 1.27 -12.36
C ALA A 249 8.79 0.27 -13.50
N ASN A 250 7.99 -0.80 -13.51
CA ASN A 250 8.05 -1.87 -14.50
C ASN A 250 7.12 -1.64 -15.71
N GLY A 251 6.51 -0.46 -15.84
CA GLY A 251 5.60 -0.13 -16.93
C GLY A 251 4.17 -0.64 -16.75
N GLU A 252 3.85 -1.26 -15.61
CA GLU A 252 2.47 -1.57 -15.24
C GLU A 252 1.64 -0.29 -15.08
N VAL A 253 0.38 -0.34 -15.51
CA VAL A 253 -0.55 0.80 -15.41
C VAL A 253 -1.79 0.36 -14.66
N ARG A 254 -2.16 1.11 -13.61
CA ARG A 254 -3.42 0.96 -12.89
C ARG A 254 -4.29 2.18 -13.13
N LYS A 255 -5.58 1.94 -13.41
CA LYS A 255 -6.59 2.99 -13.59
C LYS A 255 -7.59 2.92 -12.46
N ASN A 256 -7.79 4.02 -11.77
CA ASN A 256 -8.77 4.18 -10.71
C ASN A 256 -9.74 5.29 -11.11
N VAL A 257 -11.04 5.03 -11.02
CA VAL A 257 -12.06 6.01 -11.39
C VAL A 257 -12.85 6.41 -10.16
N HIS A 258 -12.89 7.70 -9.89
CA HIS A 258 -13.64 8.31 -8.79
C HIS A 258 -14.80 9.13 -9.36
N PHE A 259 -15.81 9.34 -8.52
CA PHE A 259 -16.91 10.23 -8.84
C PHE A 259 -17.23 11.14 -7.65
N LEU A 260 -17.31 12.44 -7.92
CA LEU A 260 -17.79 13.44 -6.98
C LEU A 260 -19.00 14.14 -7.60
N LYS A 261 -20.16 13.97 -6.99
CA LYS A 261 -21.36 14.70 -7.43
C LYS A 261 -21.15 16.21 -7.34
N THR A 262 -20.52 16.66 -6.25
CA THR A 262 -20.17 18.06 -6.02
C THR A 262 -18.77 18.11 -5.45
N TRP A 263 -17.91 18.96 -6.00
CA TRP A 263 -16.57 19.24 -5.49
C TRP A 263 -16.45 20.74 -5.18
N PRO A 264 -16.70 21.14 -3.92
CA PRO A 264 -16.70 22.53 -3.53
C PRO A 264 -15.35 23.22 -3.74
N GLU A 265 -15.40 24.53 -3.92
CA GLU A 265 -14.21 25.39 -3.90
C GLU A 265 -13.39 25.17 -2.61
N SER A 266 -12.06 25.18 -2.75
CA SER A 266 -11.09 24.98 -1.67
C SER A 266 -11.16 23.62 -0.96
N ALA A 267 -12.04 22.70 -1.39
CA ALA A 267 -12.19 21.40 -0.77
C ALA A 267 -11.06 20.44 -1.17
N SER A 268 -10.46 19.85 -0.16
CA SER A 268 -9.53 18.74 -0.30
C SER A 268 -10.27 17.41 -0.35
N MET A 269 -9.76 16.48 -1.14
CA MET A 269 -10.28 15.13 -1.32
C MET A 269 -9.11 14.14 -1.31
N TRP A 270 -9.27 13.07 -0.57
CA TRP A 270 -8.29 12.01 -0.38
C TRP A 270 -8.81 10.73 -1.02
N GLY A 271 -7.92 9.98 -1.66
CA GLY A 271 -8.14 8.63 -2.16
C GLY A 271 -7.13 7.68 -1.56
N ARG A 272 -7.57 6.44 -1.31
CA ARG A 272 -6.74 5.37 -0.76
C ARG A 272 -6.54 4.30 -1.82
N TYR A 273 -5.29 3.94 -2.10
CA TYR A 273 -4.94 2.89 -3.06
C TYR A 273 -4.11 1.80 -2.40
N GLN A 274 -4.49 0.54 -2.62
CA GLN A 274 -3.94 -0.61 -1.92
C GLN A 274 -3.26 -1.59 -2.89
N ASN A 275 -2.29 -2.34 -2.36
CA ASN A 275 -1.57 -3.37 -3.12
C ASN A 275 -2.43 -4.59 -3.49
N GLY A 276 -3.63 -4.69 -2.91
CA GLY A 276 -4.55 -5.80 -3.10
C GLY A 276 -4.14 -7.06 -2.33
N GLU A 277 -4.95 -8.11 -2.44
CA GLU A 277 -4.73 -9.37 -1.72
C GLU A 277 -4.48 -10.53 -2.67
N LYS A 278 -3.61 -11.47 -2.28
CA LYS A 278 -3.39 -12.71 -3.04
C LYS A 278 -4.45 -13.73 -2.70
N ILE A 279 -5.37 -13.99 -3.63
CA ILE A 279 -6.43 -14.99 -3.53
C ILE A 279 -6.29 -15.96 -4.70
N LEU A 280 -6.20 -17.27 -4.44
CA LEU A 280 -6.07 -18.31 -5.48
C LEU A 280 -4.95 -18.03 -6.52
N GLY A 281 -3.82 -17.46 -6.06
CA GLY A 281 -2.67 -17.15 -6.92
C GLY A 281 -2.79 -15.88 -7.77
N ARG A 282 -3.91 -15.15 -7.69
CA ARG A 282 -4.12 -13.83 -8.32
C ARG A 282 -4.17 -12.73 -7.27
N THR A 283 -3.72 -11.53 -7.63
CA THR A 283 -3.90 -10.34 -6.79
C THR A 283 -5.23 -9.68 -7.13
N VAL A 284 -6.09 -9.50 -6.14
CA VAL A 284 -7.43 -8.88 -6.27
C VAL A 284 -7.48 -7.54 -5.56
N ASP A 285 -8.41 -6.66 -5.96
CA ASP A 285 -8.64 -5.34 -5.36
C ASP A 285 -7.40 -4.43 -5.30
N ARG A 286 -6.38 -4.73 -6.13
CA ARG A 286 -5.20 -3.90 -6.30
C ARG A 286 -5.60 -2.61 -7.01
N THR A 287 -5.42 -1.50 -6.32
CA THR A 287 -5.69 -0.14 -6.82
C THR A 287 -4.44 0.71 -6.92
N THR A 288 -3.25 0.13 -6.71
CA THR A 288 -1.97 0.78 -6.97
C THR A 288 -1.03 -0.03 -7.88
N VAL A 289 0.14 0.55 -8.19
CA VAL A 289 1.29 -0.05 -8.86
C VAL A 289 2.51 0.05 -7.94
N THR A 290 3.48 -0.84 -8.12
CA THR A 290 4.71 -0.86 -7.34
C THR A 290 5.72 0.13 -7.93
N TYR A 291 6.33 0.94 -7.05
CA TYR A 291 7.31 1.96 -7.40
C TYR A 291 6.75 2.95 -8.42
N VAL A 292 5.69 3.65 -8.05
CA VAL A 292 5.03 4.67 -8.88
C VAL A 292 6.09 5.63 -9.45
N LYS A 293 6.01 5.89 -10.76
CA LYS A 293 6.90 6.81 -11.46
C LYS A 293 6.20 8.11 -11.83
N GLU A 294 4.98 7.96 -12.34
CA GLU A 294 4.14 9.05 -12.81
C GLU A 294 2.68 8.72 -12.50
N MET A 295 1.90 9.77 -12.35
CA MET A 295 0.47 9.73 -12.21
C MET A 295 -0.14 10.69 -13.23
N ARG A 296 -1.25 10.29 -13.84
CA ARG A 296 -2.04 11.15 -14.71
C ARG A 296 -3.44 11.26 -14.15
N VAL A 297 -3.89 12.48 -13.92
CA VAL A 297 -5.24 12.74 -13.42
C VAL A 297 -6.01 13.43 -14.54
N THR A 298 -7.11 12.81 -14.99
CA THR A 298 -8.03 13.43 -15.95
C THR A 298 -9.37 13.66 -15.25
N ILE A 299 -9.84 14.90 -15.25
CA ILE A 299 -11.11 15.29 -14.64
C ILE A 299 -12.08 15.61 -15.77
N TYR A 300 -13.25 14.99 -15.75
CA TYR A 300 -14.36 15.25 -16.65
C TYR A 300 -15.53 15.80 -15.84
N SER A 301 -15.94 17.02 -16.14
CA SER A 301 -17.15 17.64 -15.61
C SER A 301 -17.81 18.49 -16.72
N PRO A 302 -19.13 18.73 -16.69
CA PRO A 302 -19.79 19.58 -17.67
C PRO A 302 -19.25 21.01 -17.70
N GLN A 303 -18.77 21.55 -16.58
CA GLN A 303 -18.26 22.93 -16.51
C GLN A 303 -16.76 23.02 -16.83
N PHE A 304 -16.00 21.99 -16.49
CA PHE A 304 -14.55 21.99 -16.55
C PHE A 304 -14.02 20.59 -16.87
N ALA A 305 -12.98 20.53 -17.69
CA ALA A 305 -12.25 19.30 -17.91
C ALA A 305 -10.76 19.61 -18.05
N THR A 306 -9.91 18.76 -17.49
CA THR A 306 -8.45 18.93 -17.54
C THR A 306 -7.75 17.59 -17.54
N ARG A 307 -6.47 17.60 -17.92
CA ARG A 307 -5.54 16.50 -17.76
C ARG A 307 -4.24 17.01 -17.14
N ILE A 308 -3.92 16.46 -15.99
CA ILE A 308 -2.74 16.79 -15.19
C ILE A 308 -1.75 15.63 -15.30
N TYR A 309 -0.49 15.96 -15.55
CA TYR A 309 0.62 15.03 -15.54
C TYR A 309 1.47 15.32 -14.30
N TYR A 310 1.58 14.32 -13.41
CA TYR A 310 2.32 14.41 -12.16
C TYR A 310 3.48 13.43 -12.20
N LYS A 311 4.71 13.94 -12.07
CA LYS A 311 5.92 13.12 -12.04
C LYS A 311 6.33 12.89 -10.59
N TYR A 312 6.07 11.69 -10.08
CA TYR A 312 6.40 11.33 -8.70
C TYR A 312 7.88 10.93 -8.53
N LYS A 313 8.49 10.33 -9.56
CA LYS A 313 9.90 9.90 -9.49
C LYS A 313 10.88 11.08 -9.39
N GLY A 314 11.90 10.92 -8.56
CA GLY A 314 13.02 11.85 -8.41
C GLY A 314 12.89 12.58 -7.08
N ASP A 315 12.97 13.90 -7.12
CA ASP A 315 13.02 14.75 -5.93
C ASP A 315 11.80 14.56 -5.02
N GLU A 316 10.58 14.39 -5.55
CA GLU A 316 9.39 14.17 -4.71
C GLU A 316 9.45 12.85 -3.94
N LYS A 317 9.77 11.74 -4.61
CA LYS A 317 10.00 10.46 -3.92
C LYS A 317 11.16 10.53 -2.93
N ASP A 318 12.23 11.25 -3.25
CA ASP A 318 13.38 11.43 -2.35
C ASP A 318 12.98 12.22 -1.09
N LYS A 319 12.14 13.26 -1.21
CA LYS A 319 11.57 14.00 -0.07
C LYS A 319 10.70 13.12 0.81
N ASP A 320 9.81 12.32 0.22
CA ASP A 320 8.92 11.42 0.95
C ASP A 320 9.70 10.35 1.73
N VAL A 321 10.73 9.76 1.09
CA VAL A 321 11.61 8.80 1.77
C VAL A 321 12.43 9.49 2.86
N ALA A 322 12.97 10.69 2.60
CA ALA A 322 13.73 11.45 3.59
C ALA A 322 12.91 11.74 4.85
N TYR A 323 11.68 12.22 4.66
CA TYR A 323 10.74 12.51 5.74
C TYR A 323 10.45 11.26 6.59
N ARG A 324 10.23 10.11 5.94
CA ARG A 324 10.03 8.85 6.66
C ARG A 324 11.29 8.42 7.42
N CYS A 325 12.48 8.71 6.89
CA CYS A 325 13.76 8.45 7.54
C CYS A 325 14.11 9.43 8.68
N GLU A 326 13.38 10.54 8.90
CA GLU A 326 13.73 11.53 9.93
C GLU A 326 13.89 10.93 11.34
N LYS A 327 13.06 9.93 11.65
CA LYS A 327 13.09 9.22 12.94
C LYS A 327 13.95 7.97 12.92
N LEU A 328 14.52 7.60 11.76
CA LEU A 328 15.32 6.40 11.62
C LEU A 328 16.62 6.55 12.41
N THR A 329 16.87 5.57 13.28
CA THR A 329 18.08 5.52 14.09
C THR A 329 18.65 4.11 14.10
N PHE A 330 19.97 4.00 14.18
CA PHE A 330 20.65 2.71 14.31
C PHE A 330 21.51 2.69 15.57
N GLN A 331 21.45 1.55 16.27
CA GLN A 331 22.40 1.22 17.34
C GLN A 331 23.39 0.21 16.78
N GLY A 332 24.68 0.52 16.80
CA GLY A 332 25.70 -0.31 16.18
C GLY A 332 26.62 -0.97 17.20
N GLU A 333 27.07 -2.18 16.89
CA GLU A 333 28.15 -2.88 17.59
C GLU A 333 29.19 -3.38 16.58
N TYR A 334 30.47 -3.09 16.82
CA TYR A 334 31.58 -3.63 16.07
C TYR A 334 32.02 -4.97 16.67
N GLN A 335 32.24 -5.96 15.80
CA GLN A 335 32.86 -7.23 16.16
C GLN A 335 34.33 -7.19 15.70
N PRO A 336 35.29 -6.99 16.63
CA PRO A 336 36.71 -7.07 16.31
C PRO A 336 37.14 -8.51 16.06
N TYR A 337 38.37 -8.66 15.56
CA TYR A 337 39.01 -9.97 15.53
C TYR A 337 39.47 -10.39 16.92
N GLU A 338 39.11 -11.61 17.34
CA GLU A 338 39.59 -12.20 18.58
C GLU A 338 40.71 -13.21 18.30
N ALA A 339 41.95 -12.81 18.62
CA ALA A 339 43.11 -13.69 18.49
C ALA A 339 42.94 -14.94 19.39
N GLY A 340 43.07 -16.13 18.81
CA GLY A 340 42.95 -17.41 19.51
C GLY A 340 41.64 -18.17 19.25
N VAL A 341 40.65 -17.56 18.59
CA VAL A 341 39.42 -18.25 18.13
C VAL A 341 39.63 -18.73 16.70
N ILE A 342 40.01 -20.00 16.53
CA ILE A 342 40.49 -20.56 15.25
C ILE A 342 39.39 -20.59 14.17
N TRP A 343 38.11 -20.61 14.56
CA TRP A 343 36.96 -20.76 13.67
C TRP A 343 36.16 -19.47 13.42
N ASP A 344 36.49 -18.36 14.09
CA ASP A 344 35.80 -17.08 13.90
C ASP A 344 36.80 -15.95 13.67
N THR A 345 37.24 -15.82 12.42
CA THR A 345 38.09 -14.72 11.95
C THR A 345 37.26 -13.58 11.34
N GLN A 346 35.93 -13.63 11.44
CA GLN A 346 35.05 -12.66 10.81
C GLN A 346 34.99 -11.37 11.63
N ARG A 347 35.36 -10.27 10.97
CA ARG A 347 35.12 -8.92 11.46
C ARG A 347 33.85 -8.35 10.83
N GLY A 348 33.22 -7.40 11.51
CA GLY A 348 32.14 -6.64 10.92
C GLY A 348 31.36 -5.86 11.94
N ALA A 349 30.13 -5.51 11.60
CA ALA A 349 29.26 -4.77 12.48
C ALA A 349 27.87 -5.41 12.54
N ARG A 350 27.18 -5.16 13.65
CA ARG A 350 25.76 -5.46 13.83
C ARG A 350 25.06 -4.13 14.05
N PHE A 351 23.88 -4.02 13.48
CA PHE A 351 23.05 -2.83 13.62
C PHE A 351 21.68 -3.26 14.09
N THR A 352 21.12 -2.54 15.05
CA THR A 352 19.74 -2.65 15.50
C THR A 352 18.98 -1.43 15.05
N MET A 353 17.94 -1.63 14.26
CA MET A 353 17.11 -0.53 13.75
C MET A 353 16.11 -0.07 14.81
N ASN A 354 16.03 1.25 14.99
CA ASN A 354 15.12 1.90 15.93
C ASN A 354 14.43 3.12 15.29
N GLY A 355 13.44 3.67 16.01
CA GLY A 355 12.74 4.89 15.64
C GLY A 355 11.66 4.75 14.56
N LEU A 356 11.77 3.75 13.68
CA LEU A 356 10.70 3.32 12.76
C LEU A 356 10.21 1.91 13.10
N SER A 357 8.96 1.60 12.72
CA SER A 357 8.40 0.24 12.83
C SER A 357 9.03 -0.73 11.83
N PHE A 358 9.34 -0.25 10.63
CA PHE A 358 9.74 -1.07 9.49
C PHE A 358 10.53 -0.25 8.46
N LEU A 359 11.51 -0.87 7.80
CA LEU A 359 12.13 -0.45 6.55
C LEU A 359 11.90 -1.50 5.46
N PRO A 360 11.55 -1.09 4.23
CA PRO A 360 11.39 -2.00 3.11
C PRO A 360 12.74 -2.51 2.61
N LYS A 361 12.70 -3.22 1.48
CA LYS A 361 13.89 -3.67 0.77
C LYS A 361 14.89 -2.53 0.68
N CYS A 362 16.10 -2.77 1.19
CA CYS A 362 17.13 -1.77 1.30
C CYS A 362 18.51 -2.40 1.11
N ARG A 363 19.48 -1.56 0.74
CA ARG A 363 20.89 -1.90 0.68
C ARG A 363 21.64 -1.11 1.74
N VAL A 364 22.38 -1.83 2.57
CA VAL A 364 23.33 -1.26 3.52
C VAL A 364 24.72 -1.32 2.93
N ASN A 365 25.39 -0.18 2.83
CA ASN A 365 26.81 -0.08 2.50
C ASN A 365 27.57 0.32 3.76
N LEU A 366 28.65 -0.40 4.08
CA LEU A 366 29.57 -0.05 5.16
C LEU A 366 30.94 0.25 4.58
N THR A 367 31.48 1.41 4.96
CA THR A 367 32.85 1.81 4.65
C THR A 367 33.66 1.82 5.94
N PHE A 368 34.58 0.87 6.09
CA PHE A 368 35.45 0.75 7.26
C PHE A 368 36.73 1.55 7.01
N ARG A 369 37.07 2.49 7.90
CA ARG A 369 38.21 3.40 7.75
C ARG A 369 39.20 3.27 8.90
N LYS A 370 40.50 3.35 8.59
CA LYS A 370 41.60 3.47 9.55
C LYS A 370 42.77 4.19 8.89
N GLU A 371 43.14 5.37 9.38
CA GLU A 371 44.19 6.20 8.74
C GLU A 371 43.95 6.31 7.22
N ASP A 372 44.91 5.88 6.39
CA ASP A 372 44.82 5.88 4.92
C ASP A 372 44.17 4.59 4.34
N GLN A 373 43.70 3.68 5.20
CA GLN A 373 43.07 2.43 4.79
C GLN A 373 41.54 2.54 4.75
N GLU A 374 40.94 2.07 3.66
CA GLU A 374 39.50 2.01 3.47
C GLU A 374 39.10 0.68 2.84
N LYS A 375 38.01 0.06 3.33
CA LYS A 375 37.35 -1.07 2.66
C LYS A 375 35.83 -0.98 2.74
N ILE A 376 35.16 -1.36 1.65
CA ILE A 376 33.71 -1.23 1.48
C ILE A 376 33.08 -2.60 1.26
N TRP A 377 31.93 -2.84 1.90
CA TRP A 377 31.06 -3.97 1.61
C TRP A 377 29.60 -3.52 1.60
N TYR A 378 28.75 -4.35 1.00
CA TYR A 378 27.31 -4.12 0.95
C TYR A 378 26.52 -5.38 1.29
N TRP A 379 25.31 -5.15 1.80
CA TRP A 379 24.33 -6.19 2.11
C TRP A 379 22.95 -5.74 1.63
N ASP A 380 22.27 -6.61 0.90
CA ASP A 380 20.88 -6.41 0.48
C ASP A 380 19.96 -7.11 1.49
N TYR A 381 18.98 -6.38 2.01
CA TYR A 381 17.96 -6.90 2.91
C TYR A 381 16.57 -6.71 2.28
N ASP A 382 15.71 -7.72 2.37
CA ASP A 382 14.32 -7.61 1.88
C ASP A 382 13.45 -6.75 2.79
N SER A 383 13.77 -6.68 4.09
CA SER A 383 13.14 -5.81 5.07
C SER A 383 13.95 -5.73 6.37
N TRP A 384 13.64 -4.72 7.19
CA TRP A 384 14.21 -4.55 8.52
C TRP A 384 13.15 -4.02 9.49
N THR A 385 12.91 -4.74 10.59
CA THR A 385 11.86 -4.39 11.57
C THR A 385 12.42 -3.72 12.83
N LYS A 386 11.58 -2.98 13.56
CA LYS A 386 11.99 -2.28 14.78
C LYS A 386 12.54 -3.24 15.82
N GLY A 387 13.73 -2.91 16.34
CA GLY A 387 14.43 -3.74 17.33
C GLY A 387 15.12 -4.96 16.73
N GLU A 388 14.99 -5.22 15.43
CA GLU A 388 15.70 -6.30 14.77
C GLU A 388 17.17 -5.92 14.56
N THR A 389 18.05 -6.89 14.81
CA THR A 389 19.49 -6.75 14.59
C THR A 389 19.91 -7.46 13.32
N LYS A 390 20.47 -6.73 12.36
CA LYS A 390 21.09 -7.30 11.15
C LYS A 390 22.60 -7.39 11.31
N LYS A 391 23.19 -8.47 10.79
CA LYS A 391 24.63 -8.73 10.80
C LYS A 391 25.22 -8.35 9.45
N CYS A 392 26.25 -7.52 9.48
CA CYS A 392 27.03 -7.08 8.33
C CYS A 392 28.48 -7.56 8.51
N TYR A 393 28.69 -8.87 8.39
CA TYR A 393 30.02 -9.46 8.55
C TYR A 393 30.73 -9.55 7.22
N THR A 394 32.02 -9.19 7.27
CA THR A 394 32.92 -9.34 6.15
C THR A 394 33.30 -10.82 5.99
N PRO A 395 33.64 -11.27 4.77
CA PRO A 395 34.24 -12.58 4.59
C PRO A 395 35.46 -12.77 5.50
N ALA A 396 35.78 -14.02 5.85
CA ALA A 396 37.01 -14.33 6.58
C ALA A 396 38.22 -13.68 5.88
N GLU A 397 39.08 -13.01 6.65
CA GLU A 397 40.24 -12.26 6.15
C GLU A 397 39.90 -11.06 5.23
N GLY A 398 38.62 -10.76 5.01
CA GLY A 398 38.16 -9.68 4.14
C GLY A 398 38.56 -8.31 4.68
N LEU A 399 38.35 -8.07 5.98
CA LEU A 399 38.81 -6.86 6.66
C LEU A 399 40.12 -7.15 7.40
N GLY A 400 41.22 -6.53 6.97
CA GLY A 400 42.58 -6.81 7.47
C GLY A 400 43.02 -5.94 8.65
N PHE A 401 42.16 -5.05 9.12
CA PHE A 401 42.45 -4.08 10.19
C PHE A 401 41.21 -3.83 11.04
N ASP A 402 41.41 -3.39 12.28
CA ASP A 402 40.30 -2.88 13.09
C ASP A 402 40.14 -1.37 12.82
N PRO A 403 38.94 -0.93 12.38
CA PRO A 403 38.68 0.43 11.94
C PRO A 403 38.52 1.40 13.11
N ASP A 404 38.84 2.67 12.86
CA ASP A 404 38.57 3.78 13.79
C ASP A 404 37.15 4.32 13.60
N SER A 405 36.64 4.27 12.37
CA SER A 405 35.27 4.68 12.02
C SER A 405 34.66 3.79 10.95
N ILE A 406 33.32 3.80 10.92
CA ILE A 406 32.49 3.11 9.94
C ILE A 406 31.48 4.11 9.39
N ASP A 407 31.50 4.36 8.09
CA ASP A 407 30.41 5.05 7.41
C ASP A 407 29.32 4.04 7.09
N PHE A 408 28.15 4.25 7.68
CA PHE A 408 26.95 3.45 7.51
C PHE A 408 25.99 4.19 6.56
N GLU A 409 25.69 3.58 5.41
CA GLU A 409 24.75 4.13 4.43
C GLU A 409 23.62 3.12 4.17
N VAL A 410 22.36 3.57 4.28
CA VAL A 410 21.18 2.82 3.84
C VAL A 410 20.60 3.48 2.61
N SER A 411 20.36 2.68 1.58
CA SER A 411 19.75 3.12 0.32
C SER A 411 18.54 2.24 -0.02
N PHE A 412 17.59 2.80 -0.77
CA PHE A 412 16.34 2.13 -1.11
C PHE A 412 16.14 2.07 -2.63
N PRO A 413 15.43 1.04 -3.15
CA PRO A 413 15.12 0.93 -4.57
C PRO A 413 14.35 2.16 -5.09
N HIS A 414 14.70 2.60 -6.31
CA HIS A 414 13.97 3.61 -7.07
C HIS A 414 13.90 5.02 -6.43
N THR A 415 14.79 5.34 -5.51
CA THR A 415 15.03 6.68 -4.93
C THR A 415 16.53 6.95 -4.93
N ASN A 416 16.95 8.22 -5.00
CA ASN A 416 18.35 8.60 -4.80
C ASN A 416 18.65 8.95 -3.34
N TYR A 417 17.62 9.00 -2.48
CA TYR A 417 17.80 9.24 -1.05
C TYR A 417 18.66 8.15 -0.41
N LYS A 418 19.59 8.59 0.44
CA LYS A 418 20.49 7.75 1.22
C LYS A 418 20.51 8.25 2.65
N HIS A 419 20.19 7.39 3.61
CA HIS A 419 20.40 7.68 5.02
C HIS A 419 21.86 7.39 5.36
N LYS A 420 22.59 8.37 5.90
CA LYS A 420 24.02 8.24 6.19
C LYS A 420 24.31 8.55 7.65
N GLU A 421 25.14 7.74 8.27
CA GLU A 421 25.68 7.97 9.60
C GLU A 421 27.15 7.58 9.63
N THR A 422 28.02 8.44 10.18
CA THR A 422 29.40 8.05 10.50
C THR A 422 29.50 7.69 11.97
N LEU A 423 30.04 6.50 12.23
CA LEU A 423 30.10 5.90 13.56
C LEU A 423 31.54 5.67 13.97
N LYS A 424 31.90 6.10 15.19
CA LYS A 424 33.21 5.84 15.79
C LYS A 424 33.20 4.48 16.49
N VAL A 425 34.28 3.71 16.30
CA VAL A 425 34.55 2.50 17.09
C VAL A 425 35.15 2.91 18.43
N VAL A 426 34.46 2.62 19.53
CA VAL A 426 34.96 2.97 20.87
C VAL A 426 36.03 1.97 21.29
N GLN A 427 37.29 2.41 21.41
CA GLN A 427 38.38 1.57 21.88
C GLN A 427 38.08 0.95 23.25
N GLY A 428 38.32 -0.35 23.40
CA GLY A 428 38.01 -1.10 24.63
C GLY A 428 36.52 -1.46 24.81
N SER A 429 35.69 -1.20 23.81
CA SER A 429 34.28 -1.59 23.76
C SER A 429 33.91 -2.08 22.35
N ASN A 430 32.84 -2.87 22.24
CA ASN A 430 32.26 -3.24 20.95
C ASN A 430 31.23 -2.22 20.47
N ARG A 431 31.05 -1.09 21.17
CA ARG A 431 30.00 -0.10 20.84
C ARG A 431 30.43 0.81 19.69
N LEU A 432 29.49 1.05 18.78
CA LEU A 432 29.57 2.11 17.77
C LEU A 432 28.80 3.34 18.27
N VAL A 433 29.45 4.50 18.22
CA VAL A 433 28.86 5.76 18.66
C VAL A 433 28.83 6.73 17.48
N LYS A 434 27.65 7.30 17.22
CA LYS A 434 27.47 8.29 16.15
C LYS A 434 28.36 9.51 16.41
N ILE A 435 29.15 9.87 15.40
CA ILE A 435 29.89 11.14 15.41
C ILE A 435 28.86 12.22 15.06
N GLN A 436 28.60 13.14 15.99
CA GLN A 436 27.86 14.36 15.66
C GLN A 436 28.81 15.25 14.87
N GLU A 437 28.47 15.55 13.62
CA GLU A 437 29.09 16.62 12.86
C GLU A 437 28.62 17.99 13.37
#